data_AF-A0A1Y4UE75-F1
#
_entry.id   AF-A0A1Y4UE75-F1
#
_cell.length_a   1.000
_cell.length_b   1.000
_cell.length_c   1.000
_cell.angle_alpha   90.00
_cell.angle_beta   90.00
_cell.angle_gamma   90.00
#
_symmetry.space_group_name_H-M   'P 1'
#
loop_
_entity.id
_entity.type
_entity.pdbx_description
1 polymer ?
#
loop_
_entity_poly.entity_id
_entity_poly.type
_entity_poly.pdbx_seq_one_letter_code
_entity_poly.pdbx_strand_id
1 'polypeptide(L)'
;EFIRKTFNYSYCADEVFIQTLIMNSEFKNNLFNKNFDNDHYACLRCIDWKRGNPWIFRKDDYDMLVNSKAIFARKFSEKVDKDIVDMIFINLKGEI
;
A
#
# COMPACT_ATOMS: atom_id res chain seq x y z
N GLU A 1 -6.96 -13.28 -23.29
CA GLU A 1 -5.81 -13.41 -24.21
C GLU A 1 -4.94 -12.15 -24.29
N PHE A 2 -5.54 -10.96 -24.46
CA PHE A 2 -4.84 -9.66 -24.50
C PHE A 2 -3.84 -9.44 -23.36
N ILE A 3 -4.27 -9.57 -22.10
CA ILE A 3 -3.44 -9.28 -20.91
C ILE A 3 -2.10 -10.01 -20.97
N ARG A 4 -2.12 -11.33 -21.17
CA ARG A 4 -0.89 -12.13 -21.25
C ARG A 4 -0.04 -11.71 -22.46
N LYS A 5 -0.63 -11.52 -23.64
CA LYS A 5 0.15 -11.11 -24.83
C LYS A 5 0.86 -9.77 -24.64
N THR A 6 0.21 -8.82 -23.97
CA THR A 6 0.73 -7.46 -23.79
C THR A 6 1.75 -7.37 -22.65
N PHE A 7 1.49 -8.03 -21.51
CA PHE A 7 2.24 -7.78 -20.27
C PHE A 7 3.22 -8.90 -19.86
N ASN A 8 3.24 -10.06 -20.53
CA ASN A 8 4.08 -11.21 -20.12
C ASN A 8 5.59 -10.96 -20.21
N TYR A 9 6.02 -9.98 -21.02
CA TYR A 9 7.42 -9.59 -21.16
C TYR A 9 7.70 -8.19 -20.60
N SER A 10 6.78 -7.66 -19.79
CA SER A 10 6.95 -6.37 -19.12
C SER A 10 7.79 -6.52 -17.85
N TYR A 11 8.61 -5.50 -17.58
CA TYR A 11 9.27 -5.35 -16.28
C TYR A 11 8.25 -4.91 -15.22
N CYS A 12 8.24 -5.54 -14.05
CA CYS A 12 7.29 -5.28 -12.95
C CYS A 12 5.83 -5.16 -13.45
N ALA A 13 5.35 -6.16 -14.20
CA ALA A 13 4.04 -6.11 -14.85
C ALA A 13 2.89 -5.79 -13.85
N ASP A 14 3.00 -6.23 -12.60
CA ASP A 14 2.07 -5.95 -11.51
C ASP A 14 1.92 -4.47 -11.17
N GLU A 15 2.92 -3.63 -11.48
CA GLU A 15 2.89 -2.18 -11.25
C GLU A 15 2.21 -1.40 -12.39
N VAL A 16 1.94 -2.03 -13.53
CA VAL A 16 1.42 -1.33 -14.73
C VAL A 16 0.15 -1.93 -15.33
N PHE A 17 -0.08 -3.25 -15.20
CA PHE A 17 -1.12 -3.90 -15.99
C PHE A 17 -2.54 -3.50 -15.55
N ILE A 18 -2.82 -3.52 -14.24
CA ILE A 18 -4.16 -3.21 -13.70
C ILE A 18 -4.52 -1.76 -14.00
N GLN A 19 -3.59 -0.85 -13.74
CA GLN A 19 -3.73 0.58 -13.97
C GLN A 19 -4.02 0.85 -15.45
N THR A 20 -3.27 0.21 -16.35
CA THR A 20 -3.49 0.32 -17.80
C THR A 20 -4.88 -0.17 -18.21
N LEU A 21 -5.32 -1.32 -17.70
CA LEU A 21 -6.66 -1.86 -18.02
C LEU A 21 -7.77 -0.96 -17.51
N ILE A 22 -7.67 -0.45 -16.28
CA ILE A 22 -8.67 0.44 -15.68
C ILE A 22 -8.81 1.71 -16.52
N MET A 23 -7.71 2.38 -16.84
CA MET A 23 -7.73 3.63 -17.60
C MET A 23 -8.27 3.49 -19.02
N ASN A 24 -8.16 2.30 -19.61
CA ASN A 24 -8.70 1.96 -20.94
C ASN A 24 -10.13 1.38 -20.88
N SER A 25 -10.83 1.51 -19.75
CA SER A 25 -12.19 1.00 -19.56
C SER A 25 -13.10 2.06 -18.96
N GLU A 26 -14.39 1.76 -18.87
CA GLU A 26 -15.37 2.61 -18.19
C GLU A 26 -15.11 2.70 -16.67
N PHE A 27 -14.39 1.73 -16.08
CA PHE A 27 -14.07 1.71 -14.66
C PHE A 27 -13.21 2.89 -14.21
N LYS A 28 -12.51 3.58 -15.13
CA LYS A 28 -11.80 4.83 -14.82
C LYS A 28 -12.70 5.89 -14.14
N ASN A 29 -13.99 5.86 -14.42
CA ASN A 29 -14.95 6.81 -13.84
C ASN A 29 -15.22 6.54 -12.36
N ASN A 30 -14.97 5.31 -11.90
CA ASN A 30 -15.21 4.82 -10.55
C ASN A 30 -13.94 4.78 -9.68
N LEU A 31 -12.83 5.38 -10.14
CA LEU A 31 -11.60 5.45 -9.37
C LEU A 31 -11.83 6.23 -8.06
N PHE A 32 -11.40 5.63 -6.95
CA PHE A 32 -11.42 6.23 -5.63
C PHE A 32 -10.61 7.54 -5.57
N ASN A 33 -9.40 7.51 -6.14
CA ASN A 33 -8.55 8.67 -6.32
C ASN A 33 -8.22 8.81 -7.82
N LYS A 34 -8.46 10.00 -8.37
CA LYS A 34 -8.26 10.33 -9.80
C LYS A 34 -6.99 11.16 -10.03
N ASN A 35 -6.24 11.47 -8.99
CA ASN A 35 -4.98 12.19 -9.09
C ASN A 35 -3.88 11.26 -9.59
N PHE A 36 -3.00 11.78 -10.46
CA PHE A 36 -1.83 11.08 -10.98
C PHE A 36 -0.57 11.64 -10.31
N ASP A 37 -0.53 11.59 -8.98
CA ASP A 37 0.48 12.20 -8.11
C ASP A 37 1.40 11.18 -7.41
N ASN A 38 1.32 9.90 -7.82
CA ASN A 38 2.01 8.76 -7.21
C ASN A 38 1.69 8.57 -5.71
N ASP A 39 0.54 9.07 -5.23
CA ASP A 39 0.11 8.84 -3.85
C ASP A 39 -0.38 7.40 -3.64
N HIS A 40 0.30 6.68 -2.74
CA HIS A 40 -0.08 5.31 -2.34
C HIS A 40 -1.39 5.26 -1.54
N TYR A 41 -1.91 6.40 -1.09
CA TYR A 41 -3.27 6.46 -0.56
C TYR A 41 -4.32 6.05 -1.61
N ALA A 42 -4.03 6.19 -2.92
CA ALA A 42 -4.91 5.72 -3.99
C ALA A 42 -5.21 4.20 -3.93
N CYS A 43 -4.31 3.40 -3.33
CA CYS A 43 -4.52 1.97 -3.07
C CYS A 43 -4.77 1.66 -1.59
N LEU A 44 -5.04 2.69 -0.77
CA LEU A 44 -5.28 2.61 0.68
C LEU A 44 -4.19 1.86 1.45
N ARG A 45 -2.92 2.02 1.02
CA ARG A 45 -1.75 1.47 1.71
C ARG A 45 -0.88 2.58 2.25
N CYS A 46 -0.62 2.56 3.56
CA CYS A 46 0.43 3.35 4.17
C CYS A 46 1.79 2.72 3.84
N ILE A 47 2.58 3.43 3.03
CA ILE A 47 3.94 3.03 2.66
C ILE A 47 4.83 4.25 2.81
N ASP A 48 5.86 4.15 3.66
CA ASP A 48 6.83 5.23 3.83
C ASP A 48 8.05 5.01 2.92
N TRP A 49 8.16 5.86 1.90
CA TRP A 49 9.28 5.94 0.96
C TRP A 49 10.24 7.09 1.27
N LYS A 50 9.94 7.94 2.27
CA LYS A 50 10.76 9.11 2.60
C LYS A 50 12.08 8.74 3.27
N ARG A 51 12.17 7.52 3.79
CA ARG A 51 13.34 6.98 4.52
C ARG A 51 14.16 5.99 3.67
N GLY A 52 14.07 6.09 2.34
CA GLY A 52 14.80 5.25 1.37
C GLY A 52 13.92 4.19 0.72
N ASN A 53 14.33 2.93 0.82
CA ASN A 53 13.45 1.81 0.46
C ASN A 53 12.20 1.79 1.36
N PRO A 54 11.12 1.08 0.98
CA PRO A 54 9.91 1.01 1.81
C PRO A 54 10.26 0.68 3.25
N TRP A 55 10.01 1.64 4.14
CA TRP A 55 10.47 1.61 5.51
C TRP A 55 9.88 0.40 6.26
N ILE A 56 10.69 -0.18 7.14
CA ILE A 56 10.22 -1.18 8.11
C ILE A 56 9.80 -0.42 9.36
N PHE A 57 8.49 -0.30 9.56
CA PHE A 57 7.92 0.42 10.69
C PHE A 57 8.41 -0.15 12.02
N ARG A 58 8.53 0.75 13.00
CA ARG A 58 8.95 0.48 14.37
C ARG A 58 7.93 1.05 15.35
N LYS A 59 8.07 0.75 16.64
CA LYS A 59 7.14 1.21 17.68
C LYS A 59 6.95 2.73 17.69
N ASP A 60 8.01 3.49 17.36
CA ASP A 60 7.97 4.96 17.29
C ASP A 60 7.09 5.48 16.15
N ASP A 61 6.74 4.63 15.17
CA ASP A 61 5.83 4.96 14.07
C ASP A 61 4.36 4.65 14.41
N TYR A 62 4.06 4.14 15.61
CA TYR A 62 2.71 3.70 16.01
C TYR A 62 1.65 4.79 15.81
N ASP A 63 1.88 6.00 16.34
CA ASP A 63 0.93 7.10 16.25
C ASP A 63 0.64 7.48 14.79
N MET A 64 1.65 7.45 13.92
CA MET A 64 1.47 7.71 12.49
C MET A 64 0.59 6.64 11.84
N LEU A 65 0.77 5.36 12.23
CA LEU A 65 0.04 4.24 11.66
C LEU A 65 -1.42 4.20 12.10
N VAL A 66 -1.72 4.39 13.40
CA VAL A 66 -3.10 4.35 13.90
C VAL A 66 -3.92 5.58 13.50
N ASN A 67 -3.26 6.71 13.23
CA ASN A 67 -3.92 7.91 12.69
C ASN A 67 -4.00 7.92 11.14
N SER A 68 -3.45 6.90 10.48
CA SER A 68 -3.52 6.79 9.02
C SER A 68 -4.94 6.51 8.56
N LYS A 69 -5.37 7.15 7.47
CA LYS A 69 -6.65 6.84 6.81
C LYS A 69 -6.58 5.59 5.92
N ALA A 70 -5.39 5.01 5.75
CA ALA A 70 -5.19 3.78 4.99
C ALA A 70 -5.66 2.57 5.80
N ILE A 71 -6.12 1.51 5.12
CA ILE A 71 -6.62 0.29 5.78
C ILE A 71 -5.53 -0.79 5.93
N PHE A 72 -4.43 -0.66 5.19
CA PHE A 72 -3.25 -1.51 5.31
C PHE A 72 -1.98 -0.67 5.40
N ALA A 73 -0.91 -1.24 5.97
CA ALA A 73 0.41 -0.62 6.01
C ALA A 73 1.51 -1.64 5.65
N ARG A 74 2.64 -1.16 5.13
CA ARG A 74 3.87 -1.96 4.94
C ARG A 74 5.12 -1.08 5.04
N LYS A 75 6.26 -1.59 5.52
CA LYS A 75 6.53 -2.99 5.88
C LYS A 75 6.65 -3.19 7.38
N PHE A 76 6.42 -4.41 7.83
CA PHE A 76 6.65 -4.87 9.20
C PHE A 76 7.62 -6.05 9.17
N SER A 77 8.40 -6.21 10.24
CA SER A 77 9.31 -7.34 10.42
C SER A 77 9.52 -7.60 11.90
N GLU A 78 9.05 -8.74 12.40
CA GLU A 78 9.22 -9.13 13.81
C GLU A 78 10.70 -9.27 14.21
N LYS A 79 11.61 -9.47 13.25
CA LYS A 79 13.07 -9.48 13.50
C LYS A 79 13.65 -8.09 13.75
N VAL A 80 12.98 -7.04 13.25
CA VAL A 80 13.44 -5.64 13.38
C VAL A 80 12.76 -4.99 14.57
N ASP A 81 11.45 -5.14 14.67
CA ASP A 81 10.65 -4.62 15.78
C ASP A 81 9.33 -5.40 15.82
N LYS A 82 9.17 -6.24 16.84
CA LYS A 82 7.92 -7.00 17.07
C LYS A 82 6.89 -6.16 17.81
N ASP A 83 7.33 -5.23 18.66
CA ASP A 83 6.47 -4.44 19.54
C ASP A 83 5.44 -3.67 18.72
N ILE A 84 5.83 -3.10 17.57
CA ILE A 84 4.89 -2.41 16.69
C ILE A 84 3.75 -3.31 16.16
N VAL A 85 4.05 -4.57 15.86
CA VAL A 85 3.04 -5.53 15.40
C VAL A 85 2.06 -5.85 16.52
N ASP A 86 2.60 -6.11 17.72
CA ASP A 86 1.80 -6.45 18.89
C ASP A 86 0.93 -5.24 19.33
N MET A 87 1.49 -4.02 19.34
CA MET A 87 0.75 -2.78 19.65
C MET A 87 -0.42 -2.55 18.69
N ILE A 88 -0.20 -2.69 17.38
CA ILE A 88 -1.28 -2.55 16.38
C ILE A 88 -2.34 -3.63 16.59
N PHE A 89 -1.93 -4.86 16.87
CA PHE A 89 -2.86 -5.98 17.08
C PHE A 89 -3.76 -5.78 18.30
N ILE A 90 -3.20 -5.35 19.44
CA ILE A 90 -3.96 -5.08 20.67
C ILE A 90 -4.94 -3.91 20.42
N ASN A 91 -4.50 -2.84 19.74
CA ASN A 91 -5.36 -1.71 19.40
C ASN A 91 -6.55 -2.12 18.52
N LEU A 92 -6.31 -2.92 17.48
CA LEU A 92 -7.37 -3.39 16.58
C LEU A 92 -8.38 -4.33 17.25
N LYS A 93 -7.97 -5.05 18.30
CA LYS A 93 -8.87 -5.88 19.11
C LYS A 93 -9.72 -5.10 20.11
N GLY A 94 -9.41 -3.81 20.34
CA GLY A 94 -10.06 -3.02 21.38
C GLY A 94 -9.65 -3.44 22.80
N GLU A 95 -8.44 -3.99 22.95
CA GLU A 95 -7.88 -4.42 24.24
C GLU A 95 -6.98 -3.33 24.88
N ILE A 96 -7.12 -2.07 24.45
CA ILE A 96 -6.44 -0.87 25.00
C ILE A 96 -7.47 0.10 25.58
#